data_AF-A0A6G4LFJ7-F1
#
_entry.id   AF-A0A6G4LFJ7-F1
#
_cell.length_a   1.000
_cell.length_b   1.000
_cell.length_c   1.000
_cell.angle_alpha   90.00
_cell.angle_beta   90.00
_cell.angle_gamma   90.00
#
_symmetry.space_group_name_H-M   'P 1'
#
loop_
_entity.id
_entity.type
_entity.pdbx_description
1 polymer ?
#
loop_
_entity_poly.entity_id
_entity_poly.type
_entity_poly.pdbx_seq_one_letter_code
_entity_poly.pdbx_strand_id
1 'polypeptide(L)' 'MKRFLFTTEVKQAEGSQTFRVDAESLEEAMEILESGGGDIYEHEVEVVDIGEFKFDRETDLADFGDFPEGGAA' A
#
# COMPACT_ATOMS: atom_id res chain seq x y z
N MET A 1 25.41 -13.51 11.15
CA MET A 1 25.13 -13.30 9.71
C MET A 1 24.85 -11.82 9.53
N LYS A 2 25.43 -11.16 8.52
CA LYS A 2 25.23 -9.73 8.26
C LYS A 2 23.99 -9.53 7.39
N ARG A 3 23.27 -8.43 7.59
CA ARG A 3 22.10 -8.01 6.79
C ARG A 3 22.37 -6.62 6.21
N PHE A 4 21.97 -6.42 4.97
CA PHE A 4 22.14 -5.16 4.26
C PHE A 4 20.76 -4.64 3.88
N LEU A 5 20.44 -3.43 4.31
CA LEU A 5 19.19 -2.77 3.99
C LEU A 5 19.40 -1.88 2.77
N PHE A 6 18.45 -1.93 1.85
CA PHE A 6 18.41 -1.11 0.65
C PHE A 6 17.08 -0.38 0.58
N THR A 7 17.10 0.86 0.13
CA THR A 7 15.93 1.69 -0.10
C THR A 7 15.83 1.96 -1.59
N THR A 8 14.62 1.88 -2.14
CA THR A 8 14.34 2.28 -3.52
C THR A 8 13.10 3.16 -3.55
N GLU A 9 13.03 4.03 -4.55
CA GLU A 9 11.87 4.87 -4.81
C GLU A 9 10.82 4.06 -5.58
N VAL A 10 9.58 4.10 -5.12
CA VAL A 10 8.44 3.57 -5.91
C VAL A 10 8.12 4.59 -6.99
N LYS A 11 8.32 4.21 -8.25
CA LYS A 11 8.06 5.07 -9.40
C LYS A 11 6.60 4.99 -9.84
N GLN A 12 6.04 3.79 -9.79
CA GLN A 12 4.67 3.54 -10.16
C GLN A 12 4.08 2.47 -9.24
N ALA A 13 2.91 2.77 -8.71
CA ALA A 13 2.05 1.80 -8.07
C ALA A 13 0.70 1.82 -8.79
N GLU A 14 0.13 0.65 -8.97
CA GLU A 14 -1.20 0.46 -9.50
C GLU A 14 -2.07 -0.16 -8.42
N GLY A 15 -3.37 0.11 -8.47
CA GLY A 15 -4.26 -0.38 -7.43
C GLY A 15 -5.71 -0.14 -7.75
N SER A 16 -6.55 -0.77 -6.95
CA SER A 16 -7.99 -0.60 -6.99
C SER A 16 -8.50 -0.25 -5.61
N GLN A 17 -9.49 0.63 -5.55
CA GLN A 17 -10.18 0.99 -4.34
C GLN A 17 -11.67 0.85 -4.55
N THR A 18 -12.30 0.04 -3.69
CA THR A 18 -13.72 -0.22 -3.68
C THR A 18 -14.37 0.63 -2.60
N PHE A 19 -15.34 1.45 -2.99
CA PHE A 19 -16.12 2.28 -2.07
C PHE A 19 -17.49 1.66 -1.84
N ARG A 20 -17.95 1.68 -0.58
CA ARG A 20 -19.32 1.37 -0.21
C ARG A 20 -20.08 2.68 -0.02
N VAL A 21 -21.26 2.75 -0.62
CA VAL A 21 -22.19 3.86 -0.49
C VAL A 21 -23.57 3.31 -0.21
N ASP A 22 -24.18 3.77 0.88
CA ASP A 22 -25.58 3.49 1.17
C ASP A 22 -26.45 4.57 0.52
N ALA A 23 -27.26 4.20 -0.46
CA ALA A 23 -28.15 5.09 -1.21
C ALA A 23 -29.41 4.35 -1.64
N GLU A 24 -30.50 5.08 -1.91
CA GLU A 24 -31.76 4.52 -2.40
C GLU A 24 -31.74 4.28 -3.92
N SER A 25 -30.79 4.91 -4.64
CA SER A 25 -30.61 4.75 -6.08
C SER A 25 -29.16 4.87 -6.53
N LEU A 26 -28.87 4.40 -7.76
CA LEU A 26 -27.54 4.54 -8.37
C LEU A 26 -27.17 6.02 -8.60
N GLU A 27 -28.14 6.85 -9.00
CA GLU A 27 -27.94 8.28 -9.23
C GLU A 27 -27.53 8.99 -7.94
N GLU A 28 -28.22 8.72 -6.84
CA GLU A 28 -27.86 9.23 -5.51
C GLU A 28 -26.49 8.71 -5.05
N ALA A 29 -26.19 7.43 -5.26
CA ALA A 29 -24.88 6.88 -4.91
C ALA A 29 -23.74 7.58 -5.66
N MET A 30 -23.95 7.93 -6.94
CA MET A 30 -22.98 8.67 -7.74
C MET A 30 -22.82 10.10 -7.25
N GLU A 31 -23.90 10.83 -6.94
CA GLU A 31 -23.81 12.17 -6.35
C GLU A 31 -23.04 12.17 -5.01
N ILE A 32 -23.25 11.14 -4.19
CA ILE A 32 -22.50 10.96 -2.93
C ILE A 32 -21.01 10.76 -3.22
N LEU A 33 -20.64 9.91 -4.19
CA LEU A 33 -19.23 9.70 -4.55
C LEU A 33 -18.59 10.96 -5.14
N GLU A 34 -19.28 11.66 -6.04
CA GLU A 34 -18.76 12.88 -6.68
C GLU A 34 -18.59 14.04 -5.69
N SER A 35 -19.39 14.06 -4.62
CA SER A 35 -19.22 14.99 -3.50
C SER A 35 -18.14 14.58 -2.50
N GLY A 36 -17.47 13.45 -2.73
CA GLY A 36 -16.39 12.92 -1.90
C GLY A 36 -16.88 12.11 -0.69
N GLY A 37 -18.14 11.67 -0.70
CA GLY A 37 -18.69 10.71 0.25
C GLY A 37 -18.40 9.26 -0.12
N GLY A 38 -18.82 8.34 0.75
CA GLY A 38 -18.56 6.89 0.63
C GLY A 38 -17.44 6.41 1.55
N ASP A 39 -17.60 5.18 2.06
CA ASP A 39 -16.61 4.54 2.92
C ASP A 39 -15.72 3.61 2.09
N ILE A 40 -14.43 3.55 2.44
CA ILE A 40 -13.52 2.57 1.83
C ILE A 40 -13.90 1.19 2.34
N TYR A 41 -14.31 0.31 1.43
CA TYR A 41 -14.63 -1.08 1.74
C TYR A 41 -13.40 -1.97 1.58
N GLU A 42 -12.69 -1.81 0.47
CA GLU A 42 -11.51 -2.60 0.14
C GLU A 42 -10.53 -1.74 -0.64
N HIS A 43 -9.23 -1.99 -0.46
CA HIS A 43 -8.20 -1.40 -1.29
C HIS A 43 -7.10 -2.42 -1.55
N GLU A 44 -6.55 -2.39 -2.75
CA GLU A 44 -5.39 -3.17 -3.15
C GLU A 44 -4.43 -2.23 -3.87
N VAL A 45 -3.15 -2.25 -3.47
CA VAL A 45 -2.10 -1.45 -4.11
C VAL A 45 -0.89 -2.35 -4.33
N GLU A 46 -0.47 -2.46 -5.57
CA GLU A 46 0.71 -3.19 -6.00
C GLU A 46 1.75 -2.21 -6.56
N VAL A 47 3.01 -2.41 -6.16
CA VAL A 47 4.13 -1.65 -6.72
C VAL A 47 4.57 -2.31 -8.03
N VAL A 48 4.35 -1.62 -9.15
CA VAL A 48 4.64 -2.15 -10.49
C VAL A 48 5.98 -1.68 -11.05
N ASP A 49 6.49 -0.53 -10.60
CA ASP A 49 7.81 -0.02 -10.98
C ASP A 49 8.55 0.62 -9.80
N ILE A 50 9.84 0.28 -9.70
CA ILE A 50 10.75 0.78 -8.67
C ILE A 50 12.04 1.32 -9.31
N GLY A 51 12.65 2.27 -8.61
CA GLY A 51 13.92 2.86 -8.98
C GLY A 51 15.12 1.98 -8.67
N GLU A 52 16.29 2.59 -8.81
CA GLU A 52 17.55 1.95 -8.44
C GLU A 52 17.65 1.79 -6.92
N PHE A 53 18.14 0.62 -6.50
CA PHE A 53 18.39 0.34 -5.11
C PHE A 53 19.56 1.18 -4.59
N LYS A 54 19.32 1.90 -3.50
CA LYS A 54 20.33 2.66 -2.77
C LYS A 54 20.62 1.94 -1.46
N PHE A 55 21.90 1.74 -1.18
CA PHE A 55 22.33 1.18 0.11
C PHE A 55 21.92 2.11 1.25
N ASP A 56 21.24 1.56 2.25
CA ASP A 56 20.84 2.30 3.47
C ASP A 56 21.86 2.05 4.59
N ARG A 57 21.90 0.82 5.13
CA ARG A 57 22.82 0.45 6.22
C ARG A 57 23.09 -1.05 6.31
N GLU A 58 24.19 -1.41 6.97
CA GLU A 58 24.47 -2.78 7.44
C GLU A 58 23.91 -2.95 8.86
N THR A 59 23.29 -4.08 9.15
CA THR A 59 22.74 -4.46 10.46
C THR A 59 22.97 -5.94 10.71
N ASP A 60 22.73 -6.41 11.93
CA ASP A 60 22.81 -7.83 12.26
C ASP A 60 21.43 -8.45 12.55
N LEU A 61 21.40 -9.78 12.69
CA LEU A 61 20.15 -10.51 12.93
C LEU A 61 19.56 -10.27 14.33
N ALA A 62 20.32 -9.69 15.27
CA ALA A 62 19.88 -9.43 16.63
C ALA A 62 19.31 -8.01 16.81
N ASP A 63 19.59 -7.09 15.88
CA ASP A 63 19.14 -5.69 15.90
C ASP A 63 17.63 -5.49 15.71
N PHE A 64 16.92 -6.46 15.12
CA PHE A 64 15.47 -6.43 14.99
C PHE A 64 14.86 -7.70 15.60
N GLY A 65 14.38 -7.59 16.84
CA GLY A 65 13.49 -8.60 17.42
C GLY A 65 12.21 -8.74 16.59
N ASP A 66 11.86 -9.98 16.24
CA ASP A 66 10.72 -10.39 15.41
C ASP A 66 10.48 -9.52 14.16
N PHE A 67 11.31 -9.71 13.14
CA PHE A 67 10.80 -9.52 11.77
C PHE A 67 9.70 -10.56 11.57
N PRO A 68 8.44 -10.17 11.27
CA PRO A 68 7.43 -11.15 10.91
C PRO A 68 7.97 -11.94 9.71
N GLU A 69 8.06 -13.26 9.87
CA GLU A 69 8.43 -14.16 8.79
C GLU A 69 7.31 -14.15 7.75
N GLY A 70 7.39 -13.24 6.78
CA GLY A 70 6.44 -13.17 5.67
C GLY A 70 6.00 -11.75 5.40
N GLY A 71 6.30 -11.29 4.18
CA GLY A 71 5.74 -10.05 3.65
C GLY A 71 4.21 -10.10 3.52
N ALA A 72 3.65 -8.92 3.27
CA ALA A 72 2.24 -8.61 3.05
C ALA A 72 1.32 -8.80 4.26
N ALA A 73 1.02 -7.68 4.91
CA ALA A 73 -0.34 -7.31 5.35
C ALA A 73 -0.43 -5.78 5.35
#